data_AF-A0A501X9I1-F1
#
_entry.id   AF-A0A501X9I1-F1
#
_cell.length_a   1.000
_cell.length_b   1.000
_cell.length_c   1.000
_cell.angle_alpha   90.00
_cell.angle_beta   90.00
_cell.angle_gamma   90.00
#
_symmetry.space_group_name_H-M   'P 1'
#
loop_
_entity.id
_entity.type
_entity.pdbx_description
1 polymer ?
#
loop_
_entity_poly.entity_id
_entity_poly.type
_entity_poly.pdbx_seq_one_letter_code
_entity_poly.pdbx_strand_id
1 'polypeptide(L)'
;MLSNLVNQEKIKNLSPFETIYYFSSEFAEHIYALTLSNTQCRRSRAGKEFETIVQFILMGCEIEFQTQVNIVKKQIMNKKLGKNVDFVLPDVIKFAKDKDKTILISAKTTLRERWQEVPEEMKRTGVKHIITLDDSLSDKLI
;
A
#
# COMPACT_ATOMS: atom_id res chain seq x y z
N MET A 1 -23.33 2.42 8.44
CA MET A 1 -23.35 1.92 7.05
C MET A 1 -24.38 0.82 6.88
N LEU A 2 -24.23 -0.37 7.48
CA LEU A 2 -25.26 -1.42 7.42
C LEU A 2 -26.58 -1.04 8.09
N SER A 3 -26.52 -0.23 9.15
CA SER A 3 -27.68 0.39 9.81
C SER A 3 -28.62 1.12 8.85
N ASN A 4 -28.08 1.68 7.75
CA ASN A 4 -28.86 2.44 6.78
C ASN A 4 -29.71 1.54 5.88
N LEU A 5 -29.44 0.23 5.87
CA LEU A 5 -30.20 -0.77 5.13
C LEU A 5 -31.38 -1.33 5.96
N VAL A 6 -31.42 -1.04 7.26
CA VAL A 6 -32.47 -1.54 8.15
C VAL A 6 -33.77 -0.82 7.86
N ASN A 7 -34.77 -1.56 7.37
CA ASN A 7 -36.13 -1.06 7.18
C ASN A 7 -37.01 -1.51 8.35
N GLN A 8 -37.29 -0.59 9.28
CA GLN A 8 -38.08 -0.87 10.49
C GLN A 8 -39.51 -1.33 10.20
N GLU A 9 -40.14 -0.82 9.14
CA GLU A 9 -41.51 -1.21 8.78
C GLU A 9 -41.57 -2.65 8.27
N LYS A 10 -40.59 -3.06 7.43
CA LYS A 10 -40.51 -4.43 6.92
C LYS A 10 -40.23 -5.47 8.01
N ILE A 11 -39.45 -5.12 9.04
CA ILE A 11 -39.03 -6.08 10.07
C ILE A 11 -39.94 -6.08 11.32
N LYS A 12 -40.87 -5.12 11.44
CA LYS A 12 -41.71 -4.90 12.62
C LYS A 12 -42.45 -6.16 13.11
N ASN A 13 -42.90 -7.00 12.18
CA ASN A 13 -43.71 -8.18 12.49
C ASN A 13 -42.92 -9.50 12.39
N LEU A 14 -41.61 -9.43 12.12
CA LEU A 14 -40.75 -10.61 12.01
C LEU A 14 -40.18 -10.97 13.38
N SER A 15 -40.01 -12.27 13.64
CA SER A 15 -39.20 -12.72 14.78
C SER A 15 -37.73 -12.29 14.61
N PRO A 16 -36.91 -12.28 15.67
CA PRO A 16 -35.48 -11.98 15.55
C PRO A 16 -34.75 -12.88 14.54
N PHE A 17 -35.09 -14.17 14.49
CA PHE A 17 -34.50 -15.10 13.54
C PHE A 17 -34.87 -14.74 12.08
N GLU A 18 -36.15 -14.53 11.81
CA GLU A 18 -36.63 -14.13 10.48
C GLU A 18 -36.07 -12.78 10.04
N THR A 19 -35.89 -11.84 10.99
CA THR A 19 -35.27 -10.55 10.73
C THR A 19 -33.82 -10.69 10.27
N ILE A 20 -33.02 -11.51 10.96
CA ILE A 20 -31.63 -11.76 10.59
C ILE A 20 -31.56 -12.49 9.24
N TYR A 21 -32.41 -13.51 9.05
CA TYR A 21 -32.50 -14.24 7.80
C TYR A 21 -32.82 -13.29 6.64
N TYR A 22 -33.90 -12.50 6.75
CA TYR A 22 -34.26 -11.47 5.77
C TYR A 22 -33.11 -10.53 5.47
N PHE A 23 -32.49 -9.95 6.49
CA PHE A 23 -31.40 -8.98 6.30
C PHE A 23 -30.20 -9.61 5.58
N SER A 24 -29.82 -10.84 5.96
CA SER A 24 -28.70 -11.55 5.35
C SER A 24 -28.97 -11.97 3.90
N SER A 25 -30.23 -12.31 3.56
CA SER A 25 -30.62 -12.71 2.21
C SER A 25 -30.84 -11.51 1.29
N GLU A 26 -31.57 -10.50 1.73
CA GLU A 26 -31.92 -9.31 0.93
C GLU A 26 -30.68 -8.46 0.62
N PHE A 27 -29.80 -8.28 1.61
CA PHE A 27 -28.68 -7.35 1.52
C PHE A 27 -27.33 -8.02 1.32
N ALA A 28 -27.29 -9.29 0.89
CA ALA A 28 -26.04 -10.03 0.66
C ALA A 28 -25.04 -9.25 -0.20
N GLU A 29 -25.49 -8.68 -1.32
CA GLU A 29 -24.66 -7.87 -2.23
C GLU A 29 -24.16 -6.58 -1.58
N HIS A 30 -24.99 -5.92 -0.75
CA HIS A 30 -24.59 -4.69 -0.06
C HIS A 30 -23.54 -4.98 1.03
N ILE A 31 -23.71 -6.10 1.76
CA ILE A 31 -22.74 -6.58 2.75
C ILE A 31 -21.43 -6.91 2.05
N TYR A 32 -21.48 -7.61 0.92
CA TYR A 32 -20.31 -7.91 0.11
C TYR A 32 -19.60 -6.65 -0.40
N ALA A 33 -20.34 -5.72 -1.01
CA ALA A 33 -19.78 -4.47 -1.51
C ALA A 33 -19.11 -3.64 -0.40
N LEU A 34 -19.73 -3.57 0.78
CA LEU A 34 -19.16 -2.87 1.93
C LEU A 34 -17.87 -3.55 2.43
N THR A 35 -17.88 -4.88 2.57
CA THR A 35 -16.71 -5.64 3.04
C THR A 35 -15.56 -5.60 2.04
N LEU A 36 -15.87 -5.63 0.74
CA LEU A 36 -14.90 -5.44 -0.33
C LEU A 36 -14.28 -4.03 -0.26
N SER A 37 -15.11 -2.99 -0.16
CA SER A 37 -14.65 -1.60 -0.01
C SER A 37 -13.73 -1.45 1.21
N ASN A 38 -14.14 -1.97 2.37
CA ASN A 38 -13.32 -1.97 3.59
C ASN A 38 -11.98 -2.67 3.39
N THR A 39 -11.97 -3.81 2.69
CA THR A 39 -10.74 -4.56 2.40
C THR A 39 -9.80 -3.78 1.50
N GLN A 40 -10.31 -3.14 0.44
CA GLN A 40 -9.48 -2.33 -0.44
C GLN A 40 -8.93 -1.08 0.27
N CYS A 41 -9.75 -0.42 1.09
CA CYS A 41 -9.28 0.68 1.94
C CYS A 41 -8.16 0.22 2.89
N ARG A 42 -8.31 -0.94 3.56
CA ARG A 42 -7.27 -1.49 4.43
C ARG A 42 -5.98 -1.77 3.67
N ARG A 43 -6.06 -2.37 2.49
CA ARG A 43 -4.87 -2.64 1.65
C ARG A 43 -4.14 -1.35 1.28
N SER A 44 -4.87 -0.34 0.82
CA SER A 44 -4.30 0.96 0.46
C SER A 44 -3.68 1.67 1.67
N ARG A 45 -4.40 1.71 2.81
CA ARG A 45 -3.93 2.36 4.04
C ARG A 45 -2.72 1.67 4.64
N ALA A 46 -2.71 0.35 4.71
CA ALA A 46 -1.59 -0.40 5.28
C ALA A 46 -0.28 -0.12 4.52
N GLY A 47 -0.32 -0.06 3.19
CA GLY A 47 0.83 0.35 2.38
C GLY A 47 1.28 1.77 2.73
N LYS A 48 0.34 2.72 2.73
CA LYS A 48 0.68 4.13 2.96
C LYS A 48 1.19 4.41 4.38
N GLU A 49 0.55 3.81 5.37
CA GLU A 49 0.96 3.93 6.78
C GLU A 49 2.35 3.31 6.98
N PHE A 50 2.66 2.20 6.32
CA PHE A 50 4.01 1.60 6.37
C PHE A 50 5.08 2.50 5.75
N GLU A 51 4.82 3.09 4.57
CA GLU A 51 5.71 4.12 4.01
C GLU A 51 5.93 5.28 5.00
N THR A 52 4.87 5.78 5.64
CA THR A 52 4.96 6.87 6.62
C THR A 52 5.76 6.47 7.86
N ILE A 53 5.63 5.24 8.35
CA ILE A 53 6.45 4.73 9.46
C ILE A 53 7.93 4.74 9.09
N VAL A 54 8.27 4.22 7.91
CA VAL A 54 9.65 4.21 7.39
C VAL A 54 10.19 5.63 7.26
N GLN A 55 9.37 6.55 6.75
CA GLN A 55 9.71 7.95 6.66
C GLN A 55 10.12 8.53 8.02
N PHE A 56 9.32 8.28 9.07
CA PHE A 56 9.65 8.75 10.42
C PHE A 56 10.91 8.10 10.99
N ILE A 57 11.16 6.83 10.70
CA ILE A 57 12.40 6.16 11.09
C ILE A 57 13.61 6.85 10.44
N LEU A 58 13.57 7.08 9.12
CA LEU A 58 14.66 7.75 8.42
C LEU A 58 14.91 9.16 8.95
N MET A 59 13.83 9.92 9.24
CA MET A 59 13.93 11.24 9.85
C MET A 59 14.55 11.19 11.24
N GLY A 60 14.12 10.24 12.09
CA GLY A 60 14.65 10.06 13.43
C GLY A 60 16.12 9.62 13.45
N CYS A 61 16.58 8.94 12.40
CA CYS A 61 17.98 8.59 12.18
C CYS A 61 18.80 9.69 11.52
N GLU A 62 18.23 10.87 11.25
CA GLU A 62 18.88 11.99 10.55
C GLU A 62 19.42 11.61 9.17
N ILE A 63 18.79 10.63 8.51
CA ILE A 63 19.15 10.22 7.16
C ILE A 63 18.51 11.18 6.17
N GLU A 64 19.31 11.74 5.25
CA GLU A 64 18.77 12.50 4.12
C GLU A 64 17.99 11.56 3.18
N PHE A 65 16.76 11.93 2.82
CA PHE A 65 15.98 11.21 1.82
C PHE A 65 14.96 12.13 1.13
N GLN A 66 14.44 11.67 -0.01
CA GLN A 66 13.30 12.25 -0.70
C GLN A 66 12.24 11.19 -0.96
N THR A 67 10.97 11.55 -0.74
CA THR A 67 9.80 10.72 -1.06
C THR A 67 9.23 11.09 -2.42
N GLN A 68 8.56 10.14 -3.07
CA GLN A 68 7.90 10.38 -4.37
C GLN A 68 6.92 11.57 -4.37
N VAL A 69 6.21 11.79 -3.26
CA VAL A 69 5.26 12.91 -3.10
C VAL A 69 5.96 14.27 -3.25
N ASN A 70 7.21 14.37 -2.81
CA ASN A 70 8.01 15.60 -2.89
C ASN A 70 8.76 15.73 -4.22
N ILE A 71 9.01 14.62 -4.92
CA ILE A 71 9.67 14.59 -6.24
C ILE A 71 8.76 15.20 -7.32
N VAL A 72 7.44 15.01 -7.24
CA VAL A 72 6.48 15.51 -8.25
C VAL A 72 6.34 17.04 -8.26
N LYS A 73 6.65 17.74 -7.16
CA LYS A 73 6.56 19.21 -7.08
C LYS A 73 7.73 19.95 -7.73
N LYS A 74 8.83 19.27 -8.08
CA LYS A 74 9.94 19.81 -8.87
C LYS A 74 9.99 19.09 -10.21
N GLN A 75 9.37 19.68 -11.23
CA GLN A 75 9.30 19.17 -12.60
C GLN A 75 10.68 18.72 -13.16
N ILE A 76 10.62 17.76 -14.10
CA ILE A 76 11.70 17.27 -14.97
C ILE A 76 12.64 16.23 -14.34
N MET A 77 12.14 15.00 -14.17
CA MET A 77 12.97 13.81 -14.43
C MET A 77 12.13 12.73 -15.11
N ASN A 78 11.78 13.05 -16.35
CA ASN A 78 11.15 12.16 -17.29
C ASN A 78 12.00 10.89 -17.51
N LYS A 79 11.34 9.74 -17.41
CA LYS A 79 11.70 8.39 -17.91
C LYS A 79 12.70 7.53 -17.14
N LYS A 80 13.54 8.03 -16.21
CA LYS A 80 14.57 7.18 -15.55
C LYS A 80 14.22 6.68 -14.15
N LEU A 81 13.46 7.44 -13.36
CA LEU A 81 12.99 6.97 -12.06
C LEU A 81 11.66 6.25 -12.25
N GLY A 82 11.56 5.00 -11.78
CA GLY A 82 10.33 4.24 -11.90
C GLY A 82 9.23 4.78 -11.01
N LYS A 83 7.97 4.59 -11.44
CA LYS A 83 6.78 4.90 -10.63
C LYS A 83 6.74 4.20 -9.25
N ASN A 84 7.63 3.26 -8.96
CA ASN A 84 7.50 2.33 -7.84
C ASN A 84 8.60 2.49 -6.77
N VAL A 85 9.35 3.60 -6.79
CA VAL A 85 10.34 3.88 -5.74
C VAL A 85 9.71 4.83 -4.72
N ASP A 86 9.70 4.40 -3.46
CA ASP A 86 9.10 5.16 -2.36
C ASP A 86 10.08 6.19 -1.79
N PHE A 87 11.36 5.79 -1.67
CA PHE A 87 12.43 6.64 -1.12
C PHE A 87 13.69 6.65 -1.99
N VAL A 88 14.26 7.85 -2.15
CA VAL A 88 15.56 8.09 -2.79
C VAL A 88 16.48 8.73 -1.78
N LEU A 89 17.59 8.05 -1.48
CA LEU A 89 18.58 8.50 -0.50
C LEU A 89 19.91 8.81 -1.22
N PRO A 90 20.52 9.96 -0.94
CA PRO A 90 19.98 11.09 -0.16
C PRO A 90 18.96 11.94 -0.92
N ASP A 91 19.07 12.08 -2.24
CA ASP A 91 18.16 12.86 -3.06
C ASP A 91 18.22 12.44 -4.54
N VAL A 92 17.23 12.87 -5.32
CA VAL A 92 17.12 12.53 -6.74
C VAL A 92 18.19 13.16 -7.63
N ILE A 93 18.80 14.27 -7.21
CA ILE A 93 19.83 14.97 -7.98
C ILE A 93 21.13 14.16 -7.92
N LYS A 94 21.52 13.72 -6.73
CA LYS A 94 22.66 12.82 -6.52
C LYS A 94 22.44 11.49 -7.22
N PHE A 95 21.21 10.94 -7.21
CA PHE A 95 20.88 9.73 -7.97
C PHE A 95 21.08 9.93 -9.49
N ALA A 96 20.68 11.07 -10.03
CA ALA A 96 20.86 11.38 -11.45
C ALA A 96 22.35 11.51 -11.84
N LYS A 97 23.20 11.97 -10.91
CA LYS A 97 24.64 12.16 -11.10
C LYS A 97 25.43 10.86 -10.97
N ASP A 98 25.19 10.10 -9.90
CA ASP A 98 25.91 8.86 -9.58
C ASP A 98 24.99 7.91 -8.82
N LYS A 99 24.42 6.93 -9.54
CA LYS A 99 23.48 5.97 -8.99
C LYS A 99 24.12 5.02 -7.98
N ASP A 100 25.42 4.78 -8.07
CA ASP A 100 26.09 3.80 -7.24
C ASP A 100 26.30 4.30 -5.82
N LYS A 101 26.28 5.62 -5.63
CA LYS A 101 26.36 6.30 -4.33
C LYS A 101 25.00 6.66 -3.74
N THR A 102 23.93 6.05 -4.25
CA THR A 102 22.57 6.31 -3.77
C THR A 102 21.85 5.01 -3.44
N ILE A 103 20.89 5.13 -2.53
CA ILE A 103 20.06 4.03 -2.06
C ILE A 103 18.62 4.31 -2.51
N LEU A 104 18.03 3.32 -3.16
CA LEU A 104 16.63 3.34 -3.57
C LEU A 104 15.88 2.27 -2.79
N ILE A 105 14.78 2.67 -2.14
CA ILE A 105 13.99 1.80 -1.27
C ILE A 105 12.56 1.73 -1.79
N SER A 106 12.04 0.51 -1.87
CA SER A 106 10.61 0.24 -2.01
C SER A 106 10.07 -0.42 -0.74
N ALA A 107 8.92 0.04 -0.25
CA ALA A 107 8.26 -0.44 0.94
C ALA A 107 7.05 -1.30 0.58
N LYS A 108 7.05 -2.57 0.98
CA LYS A 108 5.90 -3.47 0.79
C LYS A 108 5.60 -4.17 2.11
N THR A 109 4.39 -4.00 2.65
CA THR A 109 4.00 -4.64 3.93
C THR A 109 4.13 -6.16 3.87
N THR A 110 3.64 -6.77 2.79
CA THR A 110 3.84 -8.17 2.42
C THR A 110 4.32 -8.26 0.98
N LEU A 111 5.07 -9.29 0.64
CA LEU A 111 5.57 -9.53 -0.71
C LEU A 111 4.64 -10.44 -1.50
N ARG A 112 4.31 -11.64 -1.00
CA ARG A 112 3.61 -12.69 -1.78
C ARG A 112 4.21 -12.83 -3.18
N GLU A 113 3.44 -13.00 -4.25
CA GLU A 113 3.93 -12.99 -5.63
C GLU A 113 4.43 -11.62 -6.11
N ARG A 114 4.08 -10.52 -5.42
CA ARG A 114 4.43 -9.14 -5.82
C ARG A 114 5.90 -8.81 -5.66
N TRP A 115 6.73 -9.67 -5.04
CA TRP A 115 8.19 -9.49 -5.11
C TRP A 115 8.71 -9.58 -6.54
N GLN A 116 8.00 -10.28 -7.44
CA GLN A 116 8.41 -10.45 -8.84
C GLN A 116 8.41 -9.13 -9.62
N GLU A 117 7.64 -8.14 -9.17
CA GLU A 117 7.68 -6.77 -9.70
C GLU A 117 9.06 -6.14 -9.46
N VAL A 118 9.75 -6.54 -8.38
CA VAL A 118 10.98 -5.89 -7.96
C VAL A 118 12.15 -6.17 -8.89
N PRO A 119 12.49 -7.40 -9.32
CA PRO A 119 13.53 -7.63 -10.32
C PRO A 119 13.34 -6.82 -11.61
N GLU A 120 12.10 -6.61 -12.05
CA GLU A 120 11.78 -5.74 -13.19
C GLU A 120 12.06 -4.26 -12.89
N GLU A 121 11.70 -3.81 -11.68
CA GLU A 121 12.04 -2.48 -11.18
C GLU A 121 13.56 -2.28 -11.01
N MET A 122 14.29 -3.27 -10.47
CA MET A 122 15.74 -3.23 -10.30
C MET A 122 16.43 -3.05 -11.65
N LYS A 123 16.02 -3.82 -12.67
CA LYS A 123 16.56 -3.69 -14.04
C LYS A 123 16.28 -2.31 -14.65
N ARG A 124 15.09 -1.75 -14.40
CA ARG A 124 14.66 -0.48 -15.01
C ARG A 124 15.16 0.78 -14.29
N THR A 125 15.27 0.72 -12.97
CA THR A 125 15.46 1.89 -12.10
C THR A 125 16.72 1.80 -11.25
N GLY A 126 17.21 0.59 -10.99
CA GLY A 126 18.28 0.34 -10.03
C GLY A 126 17.82 0.38 -8.58
N VAL A 127 16.53 0.10 -8.28
CA VAL A 127 16.09 -0.17 -6.89
C VAL A 127 17.02 -1.23 -6.29
N LYS A 128 17.56 -0.98 -5.11
CA LYS A 128 18.53 -1.88 -4.47
C LYS A 128 17.97 -2.57 -3.23
N HIS A 129 16.93 -1.98 -2.61
CA HIS A 129 16.43 -2.46 -1.33
C HIS A 129 14.91 -2.51 -1.30
N ILE A 130 14.40 -3.63 -0.83
CA ILE A 130 13.00 -3.79 -0.42
C ILE A 130 12.99 -3.84 1.09
N ILE A 131 12.10 -3.07 1.70
CA ILE A 131 11.77 -3.23 3.10
C ILE A 131 10.39 -3.84 3.23
N THR A 132 10.26 -4.83 4.11
CA THR A 132 9.04 -5.58 4.29
C THR A 132 8.83 -6.01 5.73
N LEU A 133 7.57 -6.24 6.09
CA LEU A 133 7.16 -6.87 7.35
C LEU A 133 6.73 -8.33 7.13
N ASP A 134 6.96 -8.86 5.92
CA ASP A 134 6.63 -10.24 5.58
C ASP A 134 7.55 -11.20 6.35
N ASP A 135 6.95 -12.06 7.18
CA ASP A 135 7.61 -13.09 7.97
C ASP A 135 7.63 -14.45 7.25
N SER A 136 7.01 -14.54 6.07
CA SER A 136 6.83 -15.78 5.31
C SER A 136 7.81 -15.94 4.13
N LEU A 137 8.96 -15.25 4.18
CA LEU A 137 9.96 -15.29 3.12
C LEU A 137 10.68 -16.65 3.09
N SER A 138 10.68 -17.29 1.92
CA SER A 138 11.45 -18.52 1.70
C SER A 138 12.92 -18.22 1.41
N ASP A 139 13.84 -19.13 1.76
CA ASP A 139 15.26 -19.01 1.42
C ASP A 139 15.52 -18.84 -0.09
N LYS A 140 14.64 -19.36 -0.96
CA LYS A 140 14.74 -19.18 -2.41
C LYS A 140 14.58 -17.71 -2.85
N LEU A 141 13.94 -16.89 -2.03
CA LEU A 141 13.64 -15.49 -2.30
C LEU A 141 14.73 -14.53 -1.78
N ILE A 142 15.51 -14.98 -0.80
CA ILE A 142 16.61 -14.22 -0.16
C ILE A 142 17.90 -14.45 -0.94
#